data_AF-A0A832U789-F1
#
_entry.id   AF-A0A832U789-F1
#
_cell.length_a   1.000
_cell.length_b   1.000
_cell.length_c   1.000
_cell.angle_alpha   90.00
_cell.angle_beta   90.00
_cell.angle_gamma   90.00
#
_symmetry.space_group_name_H-M   'P 1'
#
loop_
_entity.id
_entity.type
_entity.pdbx_description
1 polymer ?
#
loop_
_entity_poly.entity_id
_entity_poly.type
_entity_poly.pdbx_seq_one_letter_code
_entity_poly.pdbx_strand_id
1 'polypeptide(L)'
;MENQEEIVKVIQLNNSEVTLVGTAHVSKLSVEMVEEKIDTGDYDCIAVELCAPRLENITNQAWWKNLDIYQVFKKKKAGLLLINLALTAYQKRLAERIGVEAGKEMMRAVELAREKDLRLEVIDRNISTTLHRLVTEVSFWQKLKIVGGLVAGVFVGEEISEEQVEDLKRGDMLHAVVSEFGEALPEIKRVLIDERDEYMVGRLAQISAAPNAPKKIIAFVGAGHLIGMIPNMESPPNASHLEELDKKPPSSKLGLYIGWGICVLILSMFVVGFQQSPELGGQLVITWVLLNGGLCALGTLIAFGHPVSIVTAFFAAPLTSLNPTIGAGMVVGLVESYMRKPKVSDFET
;
A
#
# COMPACT_ATOMS: atom_id res chain seq x y z
N MET A 1 -10.30 17.39 -29.82
CA MET A 1 -10.96 16.12 -30.18
C MET A 1 -9.95 14.97 -30.31
N GLU A 2 -8.69 15.21 -30.70
CA GLU A 2 -7.62 14.18 -30.69
C GLU A 2 -7.30 13.60 -29.30
N ASN A 3 -7.39 14.37 -28.20
CA ASN A 3 -7.08 13.86 -26.84
C ASN A 3 -8.08 12.82 -26.26
N GLN A 4 -9.25 12.59 -26.85
CA GLN A 4 -10.24 11.66 -26.28
C GLN A 4 -10.07 10.21 -26.77
N GLU A 5 -9.48 10.00 -27.95
CA GLU A 5 -9.25 8.65 -28.52
C GLU A 5 -8.09 7.89 -27.85
N GLU A 6 -7.18 8.59 -27.18
CA GLU A 6 -6.06 7.97 -26.45
C GLU A 6 -6.48 7.35 -25.11
N ILE A 7 -7.62 7.80 -24.56
CA ILE A 7 -8.05 7.45 -23.20
C ILE A 7 -9.10 6.33 -23.21
N VAL A 8 -9.73 6.06 -24.36
CA VAL A 8 -10.77 5.02 -24.49
C VAL A 8 -10.39 4.03 -25.57
N LYS A 9 -10.34 2.74 -25.22
CA LYS A 9 -10.06 1.64 -26.16
C LYS A 9 -11.12 0.56 -26.06
N VAL A 10 -11.67 0.16 -27.20
CA VAL A 10 -12.63 -0.95 -27.29
C VAL A 10 -11.90 -2.17 -27.84
N ILE A 11 -11.95 -3.28 -27.09
CA ILE A 11 -11.24 -4.51 -27.41
C ILE A 11 -12.20 -5.69 -27.25
N GLN A 12 -12.18 -6.60 -28.22
CA GLN A 12 -12.91 -7.86 -28.11
C GLN A 12 -12.08 -8.85 -27.30
N LEU A 13 -12.62 -9.34 -26.17
CA LEU A 13 -11.96 -10.27 -25.28
C LEU A 13 -12.87 -11.48 -25.02
N ASN A 14 -12.51 -12.64 -25.58
CA ASN A 14 -13.37 -13.83 -25.55
C ASN A 14 -14.80 -13.51 -26.05
N ASN A 15 -15.80 -13.69 -25.20
CA ASN A 15 -17.22 -13.50 -25.51
C ASN A 15 -17.72 -12.08 -25.17
N SER A 16 -16.84 -11.17 -24.76
CA SER A 16 -17.19 -9.83 -24.28
C SER A 16 -16.49 -8.74 -25.07
N GLU A 17 -17.18 -7.65 -25.32
CA GLU A 17 -16.60 -6.38 -25.76
C GLU A 17 -16.20 -5.58 -24.50
N VAL A 18 -14.93 -5.20 -24.39
CA VAL A 18 -14.39 -4.46 -23.25
C VAL A 18 -14.03 -3.05 -23.69
N THR A 19 -14.72 -2.06 -23.14
CA THR A 19 -14.36 -0.65 -23.25
C THR A 19 -13.47 -0.27 -22.07
N LEU A 20 -12.16 -0.14 -22.32
CA LEU A 20 -11.20 0.38 -21.36
C LEU A 20 -11.24 1.90 -21.35
N VAL A 21 -11.40 2.50 -20.17
CA VAL A 21 -11.42 3.95 -19.96
C VAL A 21 -10.34 4.32 -18.97
N GLY A 22 -9.35 5.06 -19.44
CA GLY A 22 -8.29 5.66 -18.62
C GLY A 22 -8.81 6.83 -17.81
N THR A 23 -8.46 6.88 -16.54
CA THR A 23 -8.85 7.96 -15.65
C THR A 23 -7.61 8.64 -15.10
N ALA A 24 -7.61 9.97 -15.07
CA ALA A 24 -6.65 10.73 -14.30
C ALA A 24 -7.22 10.83 -12.87
N HIS A 25 -6.67 10.07 -11.93
CA HIS A 25 -7.19 9.80 -10.57
C HIS A 25 -7.41 11.01 -9.63
N VAL A 26 -7.41 12.25 -10.13
CA VAL A 26 -7.49 13.46 -9.32
C VAL A 26 -8.19 14.62 -10.06
N SER A 27 -9.18 14.35 -10.91
CA SER A 27 -9.88 15.40 -11.66
C SER A 27 -11.40 15.27 -11.57
N LYS A 28 -12.10 16.38 -11.37
CA LYS A 28 -13.57 16.46 -11.52
C LYS A 28 -14.00 15.99 -12.91
N LEU A 29 -13.19 16.29 -13.93
CA LEU A 29 -13.42 15.85 -15.31
C LEU A 29 -13.43 14.31 -15.43
N SER A 30 -12.65 13.61 -14.60
CA SER A 30 -12.67 12.14 -14.59
C SER A 30 -13.99 11.60 -14.06
N VAL A 31 -14.59 12.24 -13.05
CA VAL A 31 -15.90 11.85 -12.50
C VAL A 31 -17.00 12.08 -13.54
N GLU A 32 -17.03 13.27 -14.15
CA GLU A 32 -17.99 13.60 -15.21
C GLU A 32 -17.85 12.65 -16.42
N MET A 33 -16.63 12.27 -16.79
CA MET A 33 -16.38 11.28 -17.84
C MET A 33 -16.95 9.90 -17.48
N VAL A 34 -16.79 9.45 -16.22
CA VAL A 34 -17.36 8.18 -15.76
C VAL A 34 -18.88 8.19 -15.90
N GLU A 35 -19.53 9.27 -15.45
CA GLU A 35 -20.99 9.46 -15.57
C GLU A 35 -21.43 9.43 -17.04
N GLU A 36 -20.82 10.27 -17.87
CA GLU A 36 -21.15 10.38 -19.30
C GLU A 36 -21.02 9.02 -20.00
N LYS A 37 -19.92 8.29 -19.78
CA LYS A 37 -19.68 7.00 -20.45
C LYS A 37 -20.68 5.94 -20.01
N ILE A 38 -20.98 5.85 -18.71
CA ILE A 38 -21.96 4.88 -18.23
C ILE A 38 -23.37 5.24 -18.70
N ASP A 39 -23.71 6.52 -18.80
CA ASP A 39 -25.05 6.97 -19.22
C ASP A 39 -25.30 6.85 -20.73
N THR A 40 -24.26 7.06 -21.54
CA THR A 40 -24.36 7.01 -23.01
C THR A 40 -24.16 5.61 -23.58
N GLY A 41 -23.52 4.72 -22.83
CA GLY A 41 -23.26 3.36 -23.24
C GLY A 41 -24.31 2.36 -22.75
N ASP A 42 -24.45 1.28 -23.51
CA ASP A 42 -25.24 0.11 -23.12
C ASP A 42 -24.27 -0.93 -22.58
N TYR A 43 -24.08 -0.98 -21.26
CA TYR A 43 -23.13 -1.88 -20.59
C TYR A 43 -23.85 -2.81 -19.62
N ASP A 44 -23.44 -4.07 -19.56
CA ASP A 44 -23.99 -5.06 -18.62
C ASP A 44 -23.15 -5.19 -17.35
N CYS A 45 -21.92 -4.66 -17.37
CA CYS A 45 -20.95 -4.78 -16.31
C CYS A 45 -20.02 -3.57 -16.24
N ILE A 46 -19.79 -3.08 -15.03
CA ILE A 46 -18.78 -2.08 -14.71
C ILE A 46 -17.63 -2.77 -13.98
N ALA A 47 -16.42 -2.65 -14.51
CA ALA A 47 -15.19 -3.10 -13.88
C ALA A 47 -14.36 -1.90 -13.39
N VAL A 48 -13.78 -2.00 -12.19
CA VAL A 48 -13.00 -0.90 -11.59
C VAL A 48 -11.64 -1.38 -11.09
N GLU A 49 -10.61 -0.54 -11.22
CA GLU A 49 -9.27 -0.73 -10.62
C GLU A 49 -9.31 -0.60 -9.09
N LEU A 50 -10.05 -1.50 -8.46
CA LEU A 50 -10.09 -1.70 -7.03
C LEU A 50 -9.93 -3.19 -6.74
N CYS A 51 -9.47 -3.51 -5.54
CA CYS A 51 -9.55 -4.86 -4.99
C CYS A 51 -10.62 -4.90 -3.88
N ALA A 52 -11.10 -6.10 -3.54
CA ALA A 52 -12.18 -6.28 -2.57
C ALA A 52 -11.96 -5.54 -1.23
N PRO A 53 -10.76 -5.56 -0.60
CA PRO A 53 -10.52 -4.78 0.61
C PRO A 53 -10.66 -3.26 0.43
N ARG A 54 -10.25 -2.72 -0.74
CA ARG A 54 -10.39 -1.29 -1.04
C ARG A 54 -11.85 -0.91 -1.27
N LEU A 55 -12.61 -1.76 -1.97
CA LEU A 55 -14.04 -1.56 -2.16
C LEU A 55 -14.80 -1.60 -0.81
N GLU A 56 -14.48 -2.54 0.07
CA GLU A 56 -15.08 -2.62 1.41
C GLU A 56 -14.78 -1.36 2.23
N ASN A 57 -13.53 -0.88 2.22
CA ASN A 57 -13.15 0.33 2.96
C ASN A 57 -13.87 1.59 2.45
N ILE A 58 -14.00 1.72 1.13
CA ILE A 58 -14.72 2.83 0.49
C ILE A 58 -16.21 2.80 0.86
N THR A 59 -16.81 1.62 0.80
CA THR A 59 -18.27 1.46 0.98
C THR A 59 -18.70 1.41 2.45
N ASN A 60 -17.80 1.04 3.36
CA ASN A 60 -18.10 0.81 4.77
C ASN A 60 -17.18 1.62 5.72
N GLN A 61 -16.94 2.89 5.37
CA GLN A 61 -16.07 3.81 6.12
C GLN A 61 -16.47 3.96 7.60
N ALA A 62 -17.77 3.92 7.91
CA ALA A 62 -18.30 4.19 9.25
C ALA A 62 -17.97 3.09 10.27
N TRP A 63 -18.00 1.81 9.87
CA TRP A 63 -17.65 0.71 10.78
C TRP A 63 -16.15 0.69 11.07
N TRP A 64 -15.33 0.95 10.04
CA TRP A 64 -13.88 0.88 10.12
C TRP A 64 -13.30 1.96 11.02
N LYS A 65 -13.76 3.21 10.86
CA LYS A 65 -13.35 4.35 11.69
C LYS A 65 -13.62 4.14 13.19
N ASN A 66 -14.63 3.34 13.52
CA ASN A 66 -15.05 3.08 14.89
C ASN A 66 -14.36 1.88 15.57
N LEU A 67 -13.49 1.14 14.87
CA LEU A 67 -12.75 0.03 15.47
C LEU A 67 -11.67 0.52 16.44
N ASP A 68 -11.63 -0.07 17.63
CA ASP A 68 -10.51 0.15 18.55
C ASP A 68 -9.26 -0.60 18.07
N ILE A 69 -8.09 0.03 18.20
CA ILE A 69 -6.80 -0.53 17.77
C ILE A 69 -6.51 -1.90 18.41
N TYR A 70 -6.90 -2.10 19.67
CA TYR A 70 -6.77 -3.41 20.33
C TYR A 70 -7.50 -4.53 19.56
N GLN A 71 -8.71 -4.24 19.05
CA GLN A 71 -9.47 -5.22 18.26
C GLN A 71 -8.83 -5.47 16.89
N VAL A 72 -8.22 -4.45 16.29
CA VAL A 72 -7.47 -4.57 15.03
C VAL A 72 -6.30 -5.55 15.20
N PHE A 73 -5.52 -5.41 16.26
CA PHE A 73 -4.43 -6.34 16.57
C PHE A 73 -4.94 -7.75 16.88
N LYS A 74 -5.98 -7.88 17.72
CA LYS A 74 -6.58 -9.18 18.08
C LYS A 74 -7.12 -9.94 16.86
N LYS A 75 -7.69 -9.23 15.89
CA LYS A 75 -8.24 -9.81 14.64
C LYS A 75 -7.18 -9.95 13.53
N LYS A 76 -5.89 -9.73 13.82
CA LYS A 76 -4.78 -9.77 12.84
C LYS A 76 -5.00 -8.81 11.65
N LYS A 77 -5.75 -7.72 11.86
CA LYS A 77 -6.05 -6.69 10.83
C LYS A 77 -5.06 -5.51 10.85
N ALA A 78 -3.96 -5.60 11.59
CA ALA A 78 -2.96 -4.52 11.70
C ALA A 78 -2.38 -4.10 10.34
N GLY A 79 -2.16 -5.05 9.43
CA GLY A 79 -1.72 -4.75 8.07
C GLY A 79 -2.74 -3.89 7.31
N LEU A 80 -4.04 -4.20 7.41
CA LEU A 80 -5.11 -3.42 6.78
C LEU A 80 -5.18 -1.99 7.34
N LEU A 81 -4.93 -1.81 8.64
CA LEU A 81 -4.81 -0.50 9.27
C LEU A 81 -3.67 0.32 8.70
N LEU A 82 -2.46 -0.24 8.62
CA LEU A 82 -1.31 0.46 8.05
C LEU A 82 -1.55 0.86 6.59
N ILE A 83 -2.16 -0.04 5.81
CA ILE A 83 -2.53 0.24 4.41
C ILE A 83 -3.53 1.39 4.35
N ASN A 84 -4.58 1.33 5.18
CA ASN A 84 -5.59 2.38 5.20
C ASN A 84 -5.00 3.73 5.62
N LEU A 85 -4.15 3.76 6.65
CA LEU A 85 -3.45 4.99 7.06
C LEU A 85 -2.54 5.56 5.99
N ALA A 86 -1.77 4.69 5.31
CA ALA A 86 -0.93 5.11 4.19
C ALA A 86 -1.78 5.68 3.04
N LEU A 87 -2.89 5.02 2.71
CA LEU A 87 -3.84 5.49 1.69
C LEU A 87 -4.48 6.82 2.10
N THR A 88 -4.98 6.95 3.33
CA THR A 88 -5.57 8.19 3.84
C THR A 88 -4.57 9.33 3.86
N ALA A 89 -3.34 9.10 4.32
CA ALA A 89 -2.28 10.12 4.32
C ALA A 89 -1.89 10.54 2.89
N TYR A 90 -1.76 9.59 1.96
CA TYR A 90 -1.50 9.86 0.56
C TYR A 90 -2.67 10.65 -0.07
N GLN A 91 -3.90 10.21 0.15
CA GLN A 91 -5.12 10.88 -0.31
C GLN A 91 -5.23 12.30 0.24
N LYS A 92 -4.97 12.52 1.53
CA LYS A 92 -4.99 13.84 2.18
C LYS A 92 -3.95 14.77 1.58
N ARG A 93 -2.70 14.30 1.43
CA ARG A 93 -1.60 15.08 0.82
C ARG A 93 -1.88 15.42 -0.64
N LEU A 94 -2.53 14.54 -1.38
CA LEU A 94 -2.92 14.75 -2.77
C LEU A 94 -4.11 15.71 -2.89
N ALA A 95 -5.11 15.57 -2.01
CA ALA A 95 -6.26 16.46 -1.92
C ALA A 95 -5.86 17.89 -1.53
N GLU A 96 -4.91 18.06 -0.62
CA GLU A 96 -4.37 19.37 -0.22
C GLU A 96 -3.60 20.06 -1.36
N ARG A 97 -2.93 19.31 -2.24
CA ARG A 97 -2.16 19.88 -3.36
C ARG A 97 -2.99 20.14 -4.62
N ILE A 98 -4.04 19.36 -4.86
CA ILE A 98 -4.80 19.39 -6.14
C ILE A 98 -6.26 19.83 -5.93
N GLY A 99 -6.74 19.93 -4.69
CA GLY A 99 -8.11 20.37 -4.38
C GLY A 99 -9.21 19.36 -4.75
N VAL A 100 -8.84 18.10 -5.01
CA VAL A 100 -9.75 17.00 -5.39
C VAL A 100 -9.40 15.75 -4.58
N GLU A 101 -10.39 15.08 -3.98
CA GLU A 101 -10.14 13.81 -3.29
C GLU A 101 -9.88 12.71 -4.33
N ALA A 102 -8.73 12.04 -4.22
CA ALA A 102 -8.36 10.98 -5.15
C ALA A 102 -9.23 9.73 -4.98
N GLY A 103 -9.64 9.11 -6.09
CA GLY A 103 -10.50 7.92 -6.09
C GLY A 103 -11.99 8.20 -6.23
N LYS A 104 -12.41 9.46 -6.41
CA LYS A 104 -13.82 9.83 -6.60
C LYS A 104 -14.43 9.23 -7.87
N GLU A 105 -13.65 9.12 -8.93
CA GLU A 105 -14.06 8.50 -10.19
C GLU A 105 -14.43 7.02 -9.99
N MET A 106 -13.62 6.26 -9.25
CA MET A 106 -13.90 4.86 -8.94
C MET A 106 -15.08 4.72 -7.98
N MET A 107 -15.21 5.61 -6.99
CA MET A 107 -16.39 5.64 -6.11
C MET A 107 -17.66 5.89 -6.90
N ARG A 108 -17.63 6.85 -7.82
CA ARG A 108 -18.78 7.17 -8.65
C ARG A 108 -19.18 6.02 -9.58
N ALA A 109 -18.20 5.32 -10.17
CA ALA A 109 -18.47 4.11 -10.95
C ALA A 109 -19.16 3.02 -10.11
N VAL A 110 -18.73 2.84 -8.86
CA VAL A 110 -19.34 1.89 -7.90
C VAL A 110 -20.77 2.30 -7.53
N GLU A 111 -21.02 3.59 -7.31
CA GLU A 111 -22.35 4.13 -7.01
C GLU A 111 -23.29 3.94 -8.20
N LEU A 112 -22.86 4.32 -9.41
CA LEU A 112 -23.64 4.17 -10.64
C LEU A 112 -23.96 2.71 -10.94
N ALA A 113 -23.04 1.79 -10.67
CA ALA A 113 -23.31 0.36 -10.80
C ALA A 113 -24.48 -0.08 -9.91
N ARG A 114 -24.59 0.46 -8.69
CA ARG A 114 -25.71 0.17 -7.79
C ARG A 114 -26.99 0.87 -8.19
N GLU A 115 -26.91 2.15 -8.57
CA GLU A 115 -28.06 2.96 -9.00
C GLU A 115 -28.76 2.36 -10.23
N LYS A 116 -27.97 1.80 -11.16
CA LYS A 116 -28.45 1.21 -12.42
C LYS A 116 -28.61 -0.32 -12.37
N ASP A 117 -28.39 -0.95 -11.21
CA ASP A 117 -28.42 -2.41 -11.02
C ASP A 117 -27.52 -3.18 -12.02
N LEU A 118 -26.35 -2.60 -12.31
CA LEU A 118 -25.34 -3.21 -13.18
C LEU A 118 -24.39 -4.09 -12.37
N ARG A 119 -23.90 -5.16 -13.00
CA ARG A 119 -22.88 -6.02 -12.39
C ARG A 119 -21.62 -5.21 -12.11
N LEU A 120 -21.10 -5.27 -10.88
CA LEU A 120 -19.84 -4.62 -10.49
C LEU A 120 -18.75 -5.66 -10.30
N GLU A 121 -17.61 -5.48 -10.97
CA GLU A 121 -16.43 -6.33 -10.85
C GLU A 121 -15.21 -5.53 -10.39
N VAL A 122 -14.43 -6.12 -9.48
CA VAL A 122 -13.15 -5.57 -9.00
C VAL A 122 -12.02 -6.32 -9.69
N ILE A 123 -11.16 -5.61 -10.41
CA ILE A 123 -10.18 -6.24 -11.30
C ILE A 123 -8.73 -6.10 -10.83
N ASP A 124 -8.45 -5.30 -9.79
CA ASP A 124 -7.09 -5.10 -9.29
C ASP A 124 -6.69 -6.14 -8.24
N ARG A 125 -5.37 -6.35 -8.12
CA ARG A 125 -4.75 -7.26 -7.16
C ARG A 125 -4.97 -6.78 -5.73
N ASN A 126 -5.00 -7.72 -4.79
CA ASN A 126 -5.03 -7.38 -3.37
C ASN A 126 -3.85 -6.45 -2.98
N ILE A 127 -4.18 -5.25 -2.50
CA ILE A 127 -3.20 -4.22 -2.11
C ILE A 127 -2.20 -4.72 -1.06
N SER A 128 -2.61 -5.62 -0.16
CA SER A 128 -1.70 -6.24 0.82
C SER A 128 -0.68 -7.15 0.16
N THR A 129 -1.06 -7.86 -0.90
CA THR A 129 -0.13 -8.68 -1.69
C THR A 129 0.84 -7.79 -2.47
N THR A 130 0.34 -6.74 -3.14
CA THR A 130 1.18 -5.77 -3.86
C THR A 130 2.22 -5.13 -2.94
N LEU A 131 1.82 -4.63 -1.76
CA LEU A 131 2.75 -4.04 -0.79
C LEU A 131 3.72 -5.07 -0.20
N HIS A 132 3.28 -6.30 0.03
CA HIS A 132 4.16 -7.36 0.50
C HIS A 132 5.24 -7.67 -0.54
N ARG A 133 4.86 -7.85 -1.81
CA ARG A 133 5.78 -8.04 -2.93
C ARG A 133 6.74 -6.86 -3.07
N LEU A 134 6.26 -5.62 -2.91
CA LEU A 134 7.14 -4.44 -2.95
C LEU A 134 8.25 -4.52 -1.89
N VAL A 135 7.91 -4.97 -0.67
CA VAL A 135 8.87 -5.09 0.43
C VAL A 135 9.80 -6.29 0.27
N THR A 136 9.39 -7.37 -0.40
CA THR A 136 10.20 -8.59 -0.51
C THR A 136 10.96 -8.73 -1.83
N GLU A 137 10.37 -8.33 -2.94
CA GLU A 137 10.89 -8.52 -4.31
C GLU A 137 11.80 -7.38 -4.74
N VAL A 138 11.56 -6.16 -4.25
CA VAL A 138 12.42 -5.01 -4.58
C VAL A 138 13.69 -5.08 -3.76
N SER A 139 14.82 -4.86 -4.42
CA SER A 139 16.14 -4.79 -3.81
C SER A 139 16.24 -3.66 -2.77
N PHE A 140 17.05 -3.90 -1.73
CA PHE A 140 17.31 -2.89 -0.69
C PHE A 140 17.88 -1.59 -1.27
N TRP A 141 18.72 -1.67 -2.30
CA TRP A 141 19.32 -0.52 -2.96
C TRP A 141 18.30 0.36 -3.69
N GLN A 142 17.34 -0.23 -4.41
CA GLN A 142 16.28 0.56 -5.07
C GLN A 142 15.38 1.25 -4.03
N LYS A 143 15.11 0.61 -2.89
CA LYS A 143 14.39 1.25 -1.77
C LYS A 143 15.17 2.45 -1.22
N LEU A 144 16.48 2.29 -1.01
CA LEU A 144 17.34 3.39 -0.57
C LEU A 144 17.41 4.54 -1.58
N LYS A 145 17.39 4.27 -2.90
CA LYS A 145 17.34 5.33 -3.92
C LYS A 145 16.08 6.19 -3.79
N ILE A 146 14.91 5.58 -3.58
CA ILE A 146 13.67 6.35 -3.33
C ILE A 146 13.81 7.19 -2.07
N VAL A 147 14.20 6.58 -0.95
CA VAL A 147 14.32 7.29 0.33
C VAL A 147 15.34 8.43 0.21
N GLY A 148 16.48 8.17 -0.43
CA GLY A 148 17.51 9.18 -0.71
C GLY A 148 16.99 10.31 -1.59
N GLY A 149 16.24 10.00 -2.65
CA GLY A 149 15.62 11.00 -3.52
C GLY A 149 14.57 11.86 -2.81
N LEU A 150 13.73 11.25 -1.96
CA LEU A 150 12.75 11.97 -1.15
C LEU A 150 13.41 12.88 -0.11
N VAL A 151 14.48 12.40 0.53
CA VAL A 151 15.27 13.21 1.47
C VAL A 151 15.96 14.35 0.73
N ALA A 152 16.63 14.06 -0.39
CA ALA A 152 17.27 15.05 -1.23
C ALA A 152 16.29 16.13 -1.69
N GLY A 153 15.09 15.77 -2.20
CA GLY A 153 14.08 16.73 -2.63
C GLY A 153 13.45 17.57 -1.51
N VAL A 154 13.57 17.15 -0.24
CA VAL A 154 13.13 17.96 0.92
C VAL A 154 14.23 18.95 1.35
N PHE A 155 15.51 18.58 1.22
CA PHE A 155 16.65 19.44 1.61
C PHE A 155 17.16 20.32 0.46
N VAL A 156 17.00 19.86 -0.77
CA VAL A 156 17.35 20.51 -2.02
C VAL A 156 16.01 20.74 -2.72
N GLY A 157 15.38 21.89 -2.42
CA GLY A 157 14.19 22.29 -3.15
C GLY A 157 14.57 22.54 -4.60
N GLU A 158 14.38 21.55 -5.46
CA GLU A 158 14.44 21.76 -6.90
C GLU A 158 13.18 22.54 -7.30
N GLU A 159 13.37 23.82 -7.61
CA GLU A 159 12.36 24.63 -8.28
C GLU A 159 12.17 24.07 -9.69
N ILE A 160 11.04 23.40 -9.91
CA ILE A 160 10.64 22.89 -11.22
C ILE A 160 10.50 24.10 -12.15
N SER A 161 11.23 24.11 -13.27
CA SER A 161 11.21 25.24 -14.21
C SER A 161 9.86 25.33 -14.95
N GLU A 162 9.48 26.53 -15.40
CA GLU A 162 8.24 26.72 -16.18
C GLU A 162 8.23 25.87 -17.47
N GLU A 163 9.40 25.59 -18.04
CA GLU A 163 9.59 24.72 -19.21
C GLU A 163 9.28 23.25 -18.88
N GLN A 164 9.73 22.76 -17.72
CA GLN A 164 9.32 21.44 -17.21
C GLN A 164 7.82 21.41 -16.92
N VAL A 165 7.22 22.51 -16.44
CA VAL A 165 5.76 22.64 -16.21
C VAL A 165 4.94 22.69 -17.50
N GLU A 166 5.54 23.10 -18.62
CA GLU A 166 4.89 23.11 -19.93
C GLU A 166 4.94 21.74 -20.60
N ASP A 167 6.06 21.02 -20.45
CA ASP A 167 6.14 19.60 -20.82
C ASP A 167 5.13 18.77 -20.02
N LEU A 168 5.09 18.94 -18.67
CA LEU A 168 3.90 18.99 -17.77
C LEU A 168 2.49 18.69 -18.35
N LYS A 169 2.10 19.43 -19.40
CA LYS A 169 0.70 19.65 -19.80
C LYS A 169 0.25 18.85 -21.03
N ARG A 170 1.13 18.11 -21.71
CA ARG A 170 0.79 17.32 -22.91
C ARG A 170 0.52 15.88 -22.53
N GLY A 171 -0.54 15.22 -23.03
CA GLY A 171 -0.96 13.87 -22.60
C GLY A 171 0.15 12.79 -22.50
N ASP A 172 1.21 12.91 -23.31
CA ASP A 172 2.44 12.09 -23.31
C ASP A 172 3.28 12.13 -22.03
N MET A 173 3.00 13.09 -21.16
CA MET A 173 3.74 13.33 -19.92
C MET A 173 3.69 12.20 -18.91
N LEU A 174 2.50 11.64 -18.70
CA LEU A 174 2.34 10.55 -17.75
C LEU A 174 3.11 9.32 -18.24
N HIS A 175 3.07 9.08 -19.55
CA HIS A 175 3.86 8.05 -20.21
C HIS A 175 5.37 8.29 -20.03
N ALA A 176 5.86 9.51 -20.30
CA ALA A 176 7.26 9.87 -20.13
C ALA A 176 7.75 9.69 -18.69
N VAL A 177 7.00 10.19 -17.71
CA VAL A 177 7.34 10.07 -16.27
C VAL A 177 7.31 8.61 -15.82
N VAL A 178 6.30 7.83 -16.23
CA VAL A 178 6.22 6.40 -15.89
C VAL A 178 7.34 5.61 -16.55
N SER A 179 7.72 5.95 -17.78
CA SER A 179 8.82 5.32 -18.51
C SER A 179 10.17 5.62 -17.86
N GLU A 180 10.46 6.89 -17.58
CA GLU A 180 11.72 7.33 -16.93
C GLU A 180 11.84 6.77 -15.51
N PHE A 181 10.76 6.81 -14.73
CA PHE A 181 10.69 6.15 -13.42
C PHE A 181 10.95 4.63 -13.56
N GLY A 182 10.39 4.03 -14.60
CA GLY A 182 10.54 2.63 -14.95
C GLY A 182 11.99 2.22 -15.23
N GLU A 183 12.72 3.05 -15.98
CA GLU A 183 14.14 2.81 -16.27
C GLU A 183 15.01 2.97 -15.02
N ALA A 184 14.72 3.96 -14.17
CA ALA A 184 15.48 4.21 -12.95
C ALA A 184 15.22 3.17 -11.85
N LEU A 185 13.99 2.67 -11.75
CA LEU A 185 13.50 1.82 -10.66
C LEU A 185 12.69 0.62 -11.21
N PRO A 186 13.30 -0.27 -12.00
CA PRO A 186 12.60 -1.30 -12.75
C PRO A 186 11.88 -2.35 -11.90
N GLU A 187 12.39 -2.69 -10.71
CA GLU A 187 11.72 -3.67 -9.84
C GLU A 187 10.47 -3.07 -9.20
N ILE A 188 10.48 -1.75 -8.95
CA ILE A 188 9.34 -1.05 -8.37
C ILE A 188 8.25 -0.86 -9.42
N LYS A 189 8.62 -0.47 -10.65
CA LYS A 189 7.69 -0.42 -11.78
C LYS A 189 7.04 -1.80 -11.99
N ARG A 190 7.85 -2.86 -12.05
CA ARG A 190 7.36 -4.24 -12.19
C ARG A 190 6.28 -4.58 -11.17
N VAL A 191 6.52 -4.31 -9.89
CA VAL A 191 5.58 -4.70 -8.82
C VAL A 191 4.36 -3.77 -8.71
N LEU A 192 4.53 -2.47 -8.93
CA LEU A 192 3.47 -1.47 -8.73
C LEU A 192 2.63 -1.18 -9.97
N ILE A 193 3.12 -1.56 -11.16
CA ILE A 193 2.47 -1.29 -12.44
C ILE A 193 2.33 -2.59 -13.23
N ASP A 194 3.43 -3.14 -13.75
CA ASP A 194 3.38 -4.22 -14.75
C ASP A 194 2.64 -5.48 -14.24
N GLU A 195 2.94 -5.95 -13.02
CA GLU A 195 2.25 -7.09 -12.41
C GLU A 195 0.76 -6.82 -12.17
N ARG A 196 0.36 -5.56 -11.96
CA ARG A 196 -1.05 -5.20 -11.79
C ARG A 196 -1.76 -5.11 -13.13
N ASP A 197 -1.10 -4.63 -14.18
CA ASP A 197 -1.64 -4.64 -15.54
C ASP A 197 -1.93 -6.07 -16.00
N GLU A 198 -0.96 -6.97 -15.81
CA GLU A 198 -1.12 -8.41 -16.07
C GLU A 198 -2.29 -8.99 -15.28
N TYR A 199 -2.39 -8.68 -13.98
CA TYR A 199 -3.47 -9.16 -13.13
C TYR A 199 -4.84 -8.65 -13.59
N MET A 200 -4.97 -7.34 -13.88
CA MET A 200 -6.22 -6.74 -14.34
C MET A 200 -6.70 -7.30 -15.67
N VAL A 201 -5.79 -7.47 -16.63
CA VAL A 201 -6.08 -8.09 -17.92
C VAL A 201 -6.51 -9.54 -17.73
N GLY A 202 -5.78 -10.31 -16.93
CA GLY A 202 -6.12 -11.71 -16.64
C GLY A 202 -7.47 -11.85 -15.93
N ARG A 203 -7.81 -10.94 -15.02
CA ARG A 203 -9.12 -10.89 -14.35
C ARG A 203 -10.24 -10.56 -15.33
N LEU A 204 -10.05 -9.58 -16.22
CA LEU A 204 -11.01 -9.26 -17.28
C LEU A 204 -11.24 -10.46 -18.21
N ALA A 205 -10.18 -11.19 -18.57
CA ALA A 205 -10.26 -12.40 -19.38
C ALA A 205 -11.02 -13.54 -18.67
N GLN A 206 -10.82 -13.71 -17.35
CA GLN A 206 -11.59 -14.66 -16.55
C GLN A 206 -13.08 -14.29 -16.49
N ILE A 207 -13.42 -13.01 -16.35
CA ILE A 207 -14.80 -12.52 -16.35
C ILE A 207 -15.45 -12.76 -17.72
N SER A 208 -14.75 -12.46 -18.82
CA SER A 208 -15.29 -12.59 -20.17
C SER A 208 -15.38 -14.04 -20.68
N ALA A 209 -14.63 -14.97 -20.08
CA ALA A 209 -14.72 -16.39 -20.36
C ALA A 209 -15.74 -17.15 -19.50
N ALA A 210 -16.33 -16.51 -18.48
CA ALA A 210 -17.27 -17.16 -17.57
C ALA A 210 -18.57 -17.62 -18.29
N PRO A 211 -19.26 -18.67 -17.82
CA PRO A 211 -20.53 -19.12 -18.42
C PRO A 211 -21.62 -18.04 -18.45
N ASN A 212 -21.60 -17.12 -17.49
CA ASN A 212 -22.47 -15.95 -17.39
C ASN A 212 -21.69 -14.65 -17.67
N ALA A 213 -20.75 -14.70 -18.62
CA ALA A 213 -19.96 -13.54 -19.01
C ALA A 213 -20.87 -12.39 -19.48
N PRO A 214 -20.63 -11.15 -19.00
CA PRO A 214 -21.31 -9.97 -19.54
C PRO A 214 -20.91 -9.75 -21.01
N LYS A 215 -21.80 -9.22 -21.84
CA LYS A 215 -21.49 -9.00 -23.26
C LYS A 215 -20.71 -7.72 -23.47
N LYS A 216 -21.06 -6.68 -22.73
CA LYS A 216 -20.39 -5.37 -22.78
C LYS A 216 -19.89 -4.97 -21.40
N ILE A 217 -18.58 -4.85 -21.27
CA ILE A 217 -17.89 -4.44 -20.04
C ILE A 217 -17.33 -3.05 -20.26
N ILE A 218 -17.60 -2.11 -19.35
CA ILE A 218 -16.84 -0.88 -19.24
C ILE A 218 -15.87 -0.98 -18.05
N ALA A 219 -14.59 -0.79 -18.31
CA ALA A 219 -13.52 -0.97 -17.34
C ALA A 219 -12.80 0.36 -17.10
N PHE A 220 -12.91 0.89 -15.89
CA PHE A 220 -12.24 2.12 -15.47
C PHE A 220 -10.92 1.79 -14.78
N VAL A 221 -9.82 2.28 -15.36
CA VAL A 221 -8.46 2.07 -14.88
C VAL A 221 -7.69 3.40 -14.90
N GLY A 222 -6.61 3.50 -14.16
CA GLY A 222 -5.71 4.64 -14.21
C GLY A 222 -5.06 4.75 -15.58
N ALA A 223 -4.90 5.98 -16.09
CA ALA A 223 -4.31 6.20 -17.42
C ALA A 223 -2.91 5.59 -17.59
N GLY A 224 -2.12 5.50 -16.51
CA GLY A 224 -0.80 4.86 -16.53
C GLY A 224 -0.84 3.33 -16.74
N HIS A 225 -1.96 2.68 -16.41
CA HIS A 225 -2.16 1.24 -16.57
C HIS A 225 -2.60 0.86 -18.00
N LEU A 226 -3.29 1.76 -18.72
CA LEU A 226 -3.74 1.49 -20.09
C LEU A 226 -2.60 1.05 -21.02
N ILE A 227 -1.44 1.70 -20.88
CA ILE A 227 -0.26 1.47 -21.72
C ILE A 227 0.24 0.01 -21.60
N GLY A 228 0.27 -0.53 -20.38
CA GLY A 228 0.69 -1.92 -20.14
C GLY A 228 -0.45 -2.93 -20.34
N MET A 229 -1.70 -2.53 -20.12
CA MET A 229 -2.85 -3.42 -20.30
C MET A 229 -3.14 -3.73 -21.77
N ILE A 230 -3.11 -2.74 -22.67
CA ILE A 230 -3.53 -2.92 -24.07
C ILE A 230 -2.72 -4.04 -24.77
N PRO A 231 -1.38 -4.07 -24.74
CA PRO A 231 -0.61 -5.17 -25.34
C PRO A 231 -0.92 -6.53 -24.70
N ASN A 232 -1.13 -6.55 -23.39
CA ASN A 232 -1.44 -7.78 -22.66
C ASN A 232 -2.83 -8.34 -23.00
N MET A 233 -3.76 -7.53 -23.51
CA MET A 233 -5.09 -7.99 -23.93
C MET A 233 -5.06 -8.92 -25.14
N GLU A 234 -4.03 -8.86 -25.99
CA GLU A 234 -3.88 -9.77 -27.14
C GLU A 234 -3.55 -11.20 -26.70
N SER A 235 -2.80 -11.34 -25.62
CA SER A 235 -2.43 -12.62 -25.01
C SER A 235 -2.62 -12.58 -23.49
N PRO A 236 -3.87 -12.60 -23.00
CA PRO A 236 -4.17 -12.42 -21.59
C PRO A 236 -3.49 -13.48 -20.71
N PRO A 237 -3.00 -13.10 -19.52
CA PRO A 237 -2.45 -14.08 -18.59
C PRO A 237 -3.45 -15.15 -18.18
N ASN A 238 -2.96 -16.39 -18.08
CA ASN A 238 -3.78 -17.54 -17.69
C ASN A 238 -4.03 -17.60 -16.17
N ALA A 239 -4.92 -18.50 -15.75
CA ALA A 239 -5.29 -18.65 -14.34
C ALA A 239 -4.09 -18.96 -13.42
N SER A 240 -3.13 -19.79 -13.85
CA SER A 240 -1.94 -20.10 -13.06
C SER A 240 -1.04 -18.88 -12.83
N HIS A 241 -0.93 -17.99 -13.82
CA HIS A 241 -0.17 -16.75 -13.68
C HIS A 241 -0.83 -15.79 -12.68
N LEU A 242 -2.16 -15.66 -12.75
CA LEU A 242 -2.94 -14.88 -11.78
C LEU A 242 -2.75 -15.39 -10.34
N GLU A 243 -2.75 -16.72 -10.14
CA GLU A 243 -2.48 -17.33 -8.82
C GLU A 243 -1.06 -17.01 -8.32
N GLU A 244 -0.07 -16.98 -9.21
CA GLU A 244 1.30 -16.59 -8.86
C GLU A 244 1.38 -15.11 -8.46
N LEU A 245 0.70 -14.23 -9.20
CA LEU A 245 0.63 -12.80 -8.89
C LEU A 245 -0.07 -12.51 -7.56
N ASP A 246 -1.05 -13.34 -7.17
CA ASP A 246 -1.77 -13.24 -5.89
C ASP A 246 -1.01 -13.83 -4.70
N LYS A 247 0.03 -14.63 -4.95
CA LYS A 247 0.83 -15.25 -3.89
C LYS A 247 1.70 -14.19 -3.21
N LYS A 248 1.71 -14.24 -1.87
CA LYS A 248 2.68 -13.50 -1.05
C LYS A 248 4.00 -14.28 -1.04
N PRO A 249 5.08 -13.77 -1.64
CA PRO A 249 6.38 -14.43 -1.59
C PRO A 249 6.85 -14.58 -0.14
N PRO A 250 7.69 -15.58 0.18
CA PRO A 250 8.19 -15.75 1.54
C PRO A 250 9.06 -14.55 1.94
N SER A 251 8.92 -14.08 3.18
CA SER A 251 9.80 -13.05 3.72
C SER A 251 11.22 -13.60 3.94
N SER A 252 12.22 -12.74 3.74
CA SER A 252 13.61 -13.09 4.03
C SER A 252 13.79 -13.37 5.53
N LYS A 253 14.46 -14.49 5.85
CA LYS A 253 14.81 -14.85 7.22
C LYS A 253 16.10 -14.17 7.71
N LEU A 254 16.76 -13.37 6.87
CA LEU A 254 18.04 -12.74 7.20
C LEU A 254 17.96 -11.87 8.47
N GLY A 255 16.92 -11.04 8.59
CA GLY A 255 16.72 -10.21 9.77
C GLY A 255 16.55 -11.02 11.07
N LEU A 256 15.90 -12.19 10.98
CA LEU A 256 15.74 -13.11 12.10
C LEU A 256 17.11 -13.68 12.54
N TYR A 257 17.94 -14.11 11.58
CA TYR A 257 19.29 -14.62 11.88
C TYR A 257 20.20 -13.54 12.46
N ILE A 258 20.17 -12.32 11.90
CA ILE A 258 20.92 -11.18 12.44
C ILE A 258 20.48 -10.89 13.87
N GLY A 259 19.17 -10.85 14.13
CA GLY A 259 18.63 -10.61 15.46
C GLY A 259 19.11 -11.65 16.48
N TRP A 260 19.07 -12.94 16.12
CA TRP A 260 19.61 -14.01 16.99
C TRP A 260 21.13 -13.92 17.16
N GLY A 261 21.87 -13.52 16.12
CA GLY A 261 23.31 -13.28 16.19
C GLY A 261 23.66 -12.18 17.20
N ILE A 262 22.92 -11.06 17.19
CA ILE A 262 23.06 -9.99 18.17
C ILE A 262 22.73 -10.48 19.58
N CYS A 263 21.68 -11.30 19.75
CA CYS A 263 21.32 -11.88 21.05
C CYS A 263 22.43 -12.77 21.61
N VAL A 264 22.99 -13.66 20.77
CA VAL A 264 24.12 -14.52 21.16
C VAL A 264 25.33 -13.69 21.55
N LEU A 265 25.62 -12.61 20.80
CA LEU A 265 26.72 -11.70 21.11
C LEU A 265 26.55 -11.03 22.47
N ILE A 266 25.36 -10.48 22.77
CA ILE A 266 25.07 -9.84 24.05
C ILE A 266 25.17 -10.84 25.21
N LEU A 267 24.57 -12.03 25.06
CA LEU A 267 24.64 -13.07 26.09
C LEU A 267 26.08 -13.53 26.33
N SER A 268 26.88 -13.63 25.26
CA SER A 268 28.31 -13.96 25.37
C SER A 268 29.09 -12.89 26.14
N MET A 269 28.75 -11.60 25.96
CA MET A 269 29.35 -10.53 26.75
C MET A 269 29.04 -10.66 28.25
N PHE A 270 27.81 -11.04 28.61
CA PHE A 270 27.49 -11.31 30.02
C PHE A 270 28.28 -12.49 30.56
N VAL A 271 28.35 -13.61 29.81
CA VAL A 271 29.11 -14.80 30.22
C VAL A 271 30.58 -14.47 30.43
N VAL A 272 31.21 -13.77 29.49
CA VAL A 272 32.61 -13.33 29.62
C VAL A 272 32.80 -12.38 30.81
N GLY A 273 31.85 -11.46 31.04
CA GLY A 273 31.86 -10.59 32.21
C GLY A 273 31.86 -11.37 33.53
N PHE A 274 30.96 -12.35 33.67
CA PHE A 274 30.89 -13.22 34.86
C PHE A 274 32.10 -14.15 35.01
N GLN A 275 32.71 -14.59 33.91
CA GLN A 275 33.96 -15.36 33.94
C GLN A 275 35.15 -14.54 34.44
N GLN A 276 35.17 -13.22 34.19
CA GLN A 276 36.21 -12.33 34.71
C GLN A 276 35.99 -11.98 36.17
N SER A 277 34.77 -11.57 36.55
CA SER A 277 34.38 -11.37 37.95
C SER A 277 32.86 -11.29 38.12
N PRO A 278 32.29 -11.77 39.24
CA PRO A 278 30.86 -11.60 39.54
C PRO A 278 30.42 -10.13 39.52
N GLU A 279 31.27 -9.22 39.97
CA GLU A 279 31.00 -7.78 40.02
C GLU A 279 30.86 -7.19 38.62
N LEU A 280 31.78 -7.52 37.70
CA LEU A 280 31.72 -7.05 36.31
C LEU A 280 30.49 -7.61 35.59
N GLY A 281 30.22 -8.91 35.74
CA GLY A 281 29.02 -9.53 35.16
C GLY A 281 27.73 -8.85 35.63
N GLY A 282 27.62 -8.59 36.94
CA GLY A 282 26.49 -7.86 37.52
C GLY A 282 26.37 -6.43 37.00
N GLN A 283 27.48 -5.70 36.90
CA GLN A 283 27.50 -4.34 36.34
C GLN A 283 27.03 -4.31 34.88
N LEU A 284 27.45 -5.28 34.05
CA LEU A 284 27.01 -5.36 32.65
C LEU A 284 25.50 -5.60 32.54
N VAL A 285 24.95 -6.49 33.37
CA VAL A 285 23.50 -6.76 33.39
C VAL A 285 22.71 -5.53 33.83
N ILE A 286 23.13 -4.87 34.92
CA ILE A 286 22.47 -3.65 35.42
C ILE A 286 22.54 -2.54 34.36
N THR A 287 23.72 -2.31 33.79
CA THR A 287 23.92 -1.31 32.73
C THR A 287 23.03 -1.60 31.53
N TRP A 288 22.94 -2.86 31.11
CA TRP A 288 22.06 -3.29 30.03
C TRP A 288 20.59 -2.97 30.30
N VAL A 289 20.10 -3.34 31.49
CA VAL A 289 18.71 -3.11 31.92
C VAL A 289 18.42 -1.61 32.01
N LEU A 290 19.29 -0.83 32.62
CA LEU A 290 19.10 0.61 32.79
C LEU A 290 19.13 1.36 31.47
N LEU A 291 20.04 1.02 30.55
CA LEU A 291 20.12 1.65 29.24
C LEU A 291 18.93 1.27 28.36
N ASN A 292 18.62 -0.03 28.22
CA ASN A 292 17.49 -0.47 27.39
C ASN A 292 16.16 0.02 27.96
N GLY A 293 15.94 -0.25 29.25
CA GLY A 293 14.71 0.11 29.94
C GLY A 293 14.54 1.62 30.04
N GLY A 294 15.58 2.33 30.48
CA GLY A 294 15.55 3.78 30.66
C GLY A 294 15.31 4.54 29.36
N LEU A 295 16.03 4.21 28.29
CA LEU A 295 15.82 4.87 26.99
C LEU A 295 14.45 4.55 26.38
N CYS A 296 13.96 3.32 26.52
CA CYS A 296 12.64 2.96 26.02
C CYS A 296 11.52 3.64 26.81
N ALA A 297 11.65 3.71 28.14
CA ALA A 297 10.73 4.45 28.99
C ALA A 297 10.74 5.95 28.68
N LEU A 298 11.92 6.53 28.49
CA LEU A 298 12.07 7.93 28.09
C LEU A 298 11.42 8.19 26.73
N GLY A 299 11.64 7.33 25.74
CA GLY A 299 10.98 7.44 24.43
C GLY A 299 9.46 7.37 24.54
N THR A 300 8.94 6.48 25.39
CA THR A 300 7.49 6.37 25.67
C THR A 300 6.95 7.62 26.36
N LEU A 301 7.72 8.21 27.28
CA LEU A 301 7.37 9.46 27.96
C LEU A 301 7.33 10.64 26.99
N ILE A 302 8.34 10.77 26.12
CA ILE A 302 8.39 11.81 25.08
C ILE A 302 7.21 11.68 24.11
N ALA A 303 6.78 10.46 23.83
CA ALA A 303 5.58 10.19 23.03
C ALA A 303 4.25 10.42 23.78
N PHE A 304 4.29 10.96 25.00
CA PHE A 304 3.13 11.19 25.88
C PHE A 304 2.31 9.93 26.20
N GLY A 305 2.99 8.78 26.24
CA GLY A 305 2.39 7.50 26.61
C GLY A 305 1.85 7.50 28.04
N HIS A 306 0.88 6.62 28.31
CA HIS A 306 0.31 6.44 29.64
C HIS A 306 1.40 6.02 30.65
N PRO A 307 1.33 6.44 31.94
CA PRO A 307 2.33 6.07 32.95
C PRO A 307 2.60 4.56 33.05
N VAL A 308 1.55 3.74 32.90
CA VAL A 308 1.69 2.27 32.89
C VAL A 308 2.47 1.78 31.66
N SER A 309 2.34 2.43 30.52
CA SER A 309 3.09 2.11 29.31
C SER A 309 4.56 2.49 29.45
N ILE A 310 4.87 3.59 30.15
CA ILE A 310 6.26 3.99 30.48
C ILE A 310 6.92 2.93 31.37
N VAL A 311 6.23 2.48 32.42
CA VAL A 311 6.71 1.41 33.30
C VAL A 311 6.86 0.10 32.52
N THR A 312 5.89 -0.23 31.67
CA THR A 312 5.96 -1.41 30.78
C THR A 312 7.18 -1.33 29.87
N ALA A 313 7.46 -0.18 29.26
CA ALA A 313 8.60 0.02 28.38
C ALA A 313 9.94 -0.25 29.08
N PHE A 314 10.07 0.20 30.34
CA PHE A 314 11.27 -0.04 31.14
C PHE A 314 11.57 -1.53 31.32
N PHE A 315 10.56 -2.34 31.65
CA PHE A 315 10.74 -3.78 31.90
C PHE A 315 10.71 -4.62 30.62
N ALA A 316 9.93 -4.23 29.62
CA ALA A 316 9.80 -4.97 28.37
C ALA A 316 11.08 -4.86 27.52
N ALA A 317 11.72 -3.69 27.47
CA ALA A 317 12.84 -3.46 26.56
C ALA A 317 14.03 -4.40 26.76
N PRO A 318 14.57 -4.63 27.97
CA PRO A 318 15.71 -5.54 28.18
C PRO A 318 15.40 -7.01 27.84
N LEU A 319 14.13 -7.42 27.99
CA LEU A 319 13.69 -8.80 27.71
C LEU A 319 13.44 -9.01 26.22
N THR A 320 12.81 -8.04 25.57
CA THR A 320 12.48 -8.08 24.14
C THR A 320 13.71 -7.87 23.26
N SER A 321 14.70 -7.10 23.69
CA SER A 321 15.97 -6.97 22.96
C SER A 321 16.79 -8.26 22.91
N LEU A 322 16.55 -9.21 23.82
CA LEU A 322 17.11 -10.57 23.79
C LEU A 322 16.23 -11.57 23.02
N ASN A 323 15.15 -11.11 22.39
CA ASN A 323 14.27 -11.94 21.57
C ASN A 323 13.89 -11.20 20.27
N PRO A 324 14.50 -11.57 19.12
CA PRO A 324 14.27 -10.85 17.87
C PRO A 324 12.85 -11.01 17.30
N THR A 325 12.01 -11.85 17.92
CA THR A 325 10.61 -12.07 17.48
C THR A 325 9.63 -11.11 18.13
N ILE A 326 9.99 -10.47 19.25
CA ILE A 326 9.12 -9.57 20.00
C ILE A 326 9.91 -8.30 20.29
N GLY A 327 9.42 -7.15 19.83
CA GLY A 327 10.02 -5.85 20.08
C GLY A 327 9.35 -5.10 21.23
N ALA A 328 10.10 -4.27 21.95
CA ALA A 328 9.59 -3.49 23.09
C ALA A 328 8.34 -2.68 22.72
N GLY A 329 8.36 -2.03 21.54
CA GLY A 329 7.24 -1.23 21.04
C GLY A 329 5.95 -2.02 20.79
N MET A 330 6.02 -3.33 20.48
CA MET A 330 4.82 -4.15 20.35
C MET A 330 4.14 -4.36 21.70
N VAL A 331 4.93 -4.65 22.74
CA VAL A 331 4.42 -4.84 24.10
C VAL A 331 3.86 -3.54 24.65
N VAL A 332 4.63 -2.44 24.53
CA VAL A 332 4.25 -1.11 24.99
C VAL A 332 3.02 -0.61 24.22
N GLY A 333 2.98 -0.79 22.90
CA GLY A 333 1.84 -0.40 22.07
C GLY A 333 0.57 -1.17 22.40
N LEU A 334 0.66 -2.47 22.72
CA LEU A 334 -0.47 -3.26 23.19
C LEU A 334 -1.00 -2.73 24.53
N VAL A 335 -0.12 -2.47 25.50
CA VAL A 335 -0.52 -1.90 26.80
C VAL A 335 -1.11 -0.51 26.63
N GLU A 336 -0.49 0.35 25.82
CA GLU A 336 -1.00 1.69 25.52
C GLU A 336 -2.39 1.62 24.90
N SER A 337 -2.58 0.77 23.88
CA SER A 337 -3.88 0.59 23.19
C SER A 337 -4.99 0.01 24.08
N TYR A 338 -4.60 -0.64 25.19
CA TYR A 338 -5.54 -1.12 26.19
C TYR A 338 -5.91 -0.02 27.19
N MET A 339 -4.92 0.80 27.59
CA MET A 339 -5.10 1.88 28.56
C MET A 339 -5.82 3.09 27.98
N ARG A 340 -5.41 3.51 26.79
CA ARG A 340 -6.11 4.46 25.95
C ARG A 340 -6.57 3.64 24.77
N LYS A 341 -7.88 3.55 24.51
CA LYS A 341 -8.43 2.76 23.40
C LYS A 341 -8.61 3.68 22.20
N PRO A 342 -7.54 4.06 21.47
CA PRO A 342 -7.73 4.90 20.32
C PRO A 342 -8.52 4.13 19.27
N LYS A 343 -9.31 4.88 18.52
CA LYS A 343 -10.03 4.39 17.37
C LYS A 343 -9.22 4.62 16.12
N VAL A 344 -9.55 3.92 15.04
CA VAL A 344 -8.93 4.16 13.73
C VAL A 344 -9.09 5.62 13.28
N SER A 345 -10.23 6.26 13.57
CA SER A 345 -10.47 7.68 13.27
C SER A 345 -9.40 8.62 13.82
N ASP A 346 -8.83 8.30 14.99
CA ASP A 346 -7.87 9.16 15.68
C ASP A 346 -6.50 9.18 14.97
N PHE A 347 -6.26 8.22 14.07
CA PHE A 347 -5.05 8.16 13.26
C PHE A 347 -5.26 8.70 11.82
N GLU A 348 -6.53 8.91 11.42
CA GLU A 348 -6.90 9.45 10.10
C GLU A 348 -7.06 10.98 10.11
N THR A 349 -7.07 11.60 11.29
CA THR A 349 -7.18 13.06 11.48
C THR A 349 -5.81 13.72 11.36
#